data_AF-A0A353BHW4-F1
#
_entry.id   AF-A0A353BHW4-F1
#
_cell.length_a   1.000
_cell.length_b   1.000
_cell.length_c   1.000
_cell.angle_alpha   90.00
_cell.angle_beta   90.00
_cell.angle_gamma   90.00
#
_symmetry.space_group_name_H-M   'P 1'
#
loop_
_entity.id
_entity.type
_entity.pdbx_description
1 polymer ?
#
loop_
_entity_poly.entity_id
_entity_poly.type
_entity_poly.pdbx_seq_one_letter_code
_entity_poly.pdbx_strand_id
1 'polypeptide(L)'
;MVVTKNSIIQILEKGLKGNTAVYAFWLEGSEASGRADKHSDLDIWLDVKDGRENAIARESIALLQTLSPVDFLNESKPHPKIRHHTIHLLGMPKTLTIDLCIQSHSRKYVFKEGVPDDKIKVVFNKKRTIKYRKLNKTRLHIEIEKRIEHLSKTYDFFFNAYYYKHVIRGNFIDAFYYYQNYVIEPIIDLFKIKYSPGERGSLCWKHISDVLPGKVVKTIEYYYKINSVKEMEAKSQEAKRLCHRLIKEMNVRNR
;
A
#
# COMPACT_ATOMS: atom_id res chain seq x y z
N MET A 1 25.17 -13.05 -16.67
CA MET A 1 25.38 -12.64 -15.26
C MET A 1 24.01 -12.71 -14.58
N VAL A 2 23.91 -13.20 -13.34
CA VAL A 2 22.62 -13.23 -12.64
C VAL A 2 22.26 -11.82 -12.20
N VAL A 3 21.13 -11.30 -12.67
CA VAL A 3 20.63 -9.98 -12.25
C VAL A 3 20.12 -10.09 -10.81
N THR A 4 20.63 -9.24 -9.92
CA THR A 4 20.23 -9.18 -8.52
C THR A 4 19.72 -7.78 -8.17
N LYS A 5 18.94 -7.65 -7.09
CA LYS A 5 18.52 -6.34 -6.56
C LYS A 5 19.73 -5.43 -6.29
N ASN A 6 20.79 -5.98 -5.71
CA ASN A 6 22.02 -5.23 -5.43
C ASN A 6 22.70 -4.74 -6.71
N SER A 7 22.79 -5.56 -7.77
CA SER A 7 23.36 -5.09 -9.04
C SER A 7 22.52 -3.99 -9.68
N ILE A 8 21.18 -4.06 -9.57
CA ILE A 8 20.26 -3.02 -10.05
C ILE A 8 20.49 -1.70 -9.29
N ILE A 9 20.53 -1.75 -7.95
CA ILE A 9 20.75 -0.56 -7.12
C ILE A 9 22.13 0.05 -7.43
N GLN A 10 23.17 -0.78 -7.54
CA GLN A 10 24.53 -0.33 -7.79
C GLN A 10 24.71 0.32 -9.17
N ILE A 11 24.13 -0.26 -10.24
CA ILE A 11 24.25 0.32 -11.58
C ILE A 11 23.54 1.67 -11.67
N LEU A 12 22.36 1.78 -11.06
CA LEU A 12 21.61 3.03 -10.99
C LEU A 12 22.30 4.07 -10.11
N GLU A 13 22.83 3.69 -8.94
CA GLU A 13 23.59 4.60 -8.10
C GLU A 13 24.80 5.14 -8.86
N LYS A 14 25.64 4.25 -9.42
CA LYS A 14 26.86 4.65 -10.13
C LYS A 14 26.56 5.56 -11.32
N GLY A 15 25.50 5.25 -12.09
CA GLY A 15 25.12 6.04 -13.26
C GLY A 15 24.49 7.40 -12.91
N LEU A 16 23.65 7.47 -11.87
CA LEU A 16 22.82 8.65 -11.61
C LEU A 16 23.40 9.59 -10.54
N LYS A 17 24.32 9.13 -9.68
CA LYS A 17 24.85 9.94 -8.57
C LYS A 17 25.59 11.19 -9.06
N GLY A 18 26.30 11.11 -10.19
CA GLY A 18 26.96 12.26 -10.84
C GLY A 18 26.01 13.19 -11.61
N ASN A 19 24.81 12.74 -11.95
CA ASN A 19 23.88 13.50 -12.77
C ASN A 19 23.27 14.68 -11.98
N THR A 20 23.51 15.91 -12.43
CA THR A 20 23.08 17.14 -11.73
C THR A 20 21.56 17.35 -11.74
N ALA A 21 20.84 16.65 -12.61
CA ALA A 21 19.38 16.65 -12.65
C ALA A 21 18.73 15.65 -11.67
N VAL A 22 19.50 14.73 -11.07
CA VAL A 22 18.98 13.80 -10.04
C VAL A 22 19.41 14.31 -8.67
N TYR A 23 18.48 14.54 -7.77
CA TYR A 23 18.74 15.14 -6.46
C TYR A 23 18.74 14.14 -5.32
N ALA A 24 17.94 13.08 -5.40
CA ALA A 24 17.95 11.99 -4.43
C ALA A 24 17.55 10.66 -5.09
N PHE A 25 18.03 9.57 -4.48
CA PHE A 25 17.66 8.19 -4.77
C PHE A 25 17.43 7.48 -3.43
N TRP A 26 16.24 6.91 -3.25
CA TRP A 26 15.92 6.03 -2.12
C TRP A 26 15.11 4.82 -2.57
N LEU A 27 15.03 3.83 -1.69
CA LEU A 27 14.18 2.67 -1.81
C LEU A 27 13.00 2.80 -0.85
N GLU A 28 11.83 2.34 -1.27
CA GLU A 28 10.64 2.19 -0.42
C GLU A 28 10.34 0.70 -0.17
N GLY A 29 9.11 0.40 0.26
CA GLY A 29 8.59 -0.96 0.35
C GLY A 29 9.39 -1.92 1.23
N SER A 30 9.55 -3.14 0.75
CA SER A 30 10.14 -4.25 1.50
C SER A 30 11.63 -4.00 1.86
N GLU A 31 12.37 -3.34 0.97
CA GLU A 31 13.78 -2.97 1.16
C GLU A 31 13.96 -1.93 2.29
N ALA A 32 13.06 -0.96 2.37
CA ALA A 32 13.09 0.05 3.41
C ALA A 32 12.57 -0.47 4.76
N SER A 33 11.55 -1.32 4.72
CA SER A 33 10.96 -1.88 5.94
C SER A 33 11.79 -2.98 6.59
N GLY A 34 12.70 -3.61 5.84
CA GLY A 34 13.50 -4.76 6.30
C GLY A 34 12.74 -6.09 6.18
N ARG A 35 11.70 -6.12 5.34
CA ARG A 35 10.85 -7.29 5.07
C ARG A 35 11.15 -7.94 3.71
N ALA A 36 12.16 -7.45 3.00
CA ALA A 36 12.53 -7.98 1.69
C ALA A 36 12.89 -9.47 1.76
N ASP A 37 12.28 -10.25 0.87
CA ASP A 37 12.58 -11.65 0.64
C ASP A 37 12.87 -11.92 -0.86
N LYS A 38 13.01 -13.20 -1.22
CA LYS A 38 13.26 -13.62 -2.61
C LYS A 38 12.09 -13.36 -3.57
N HIS A 39 10.90 -13.04 -3.05
CA HIS A 39 9.69 -12.78 -3.83
C HIS A 39 9.33 -11.30 -3.92
N SER A 40 10.01 -10.47 -3.15
CA SER A 40 9.76 -9.05 -3.10
C SER A 40 10.27 -8.35 -4.37
N ASP A 41 9.50 -7.40 -4.84
CA ASP A 41 9.87 -6.39 -5.84
C ASP A 41 10.96 -5.43 -5.32
N LEU A 42 11.32 -4.47 -6.16
CA LEU A 42 12.27 -3.42 -5.86
C LEU A 42 11.66 -2.04 -6.15
N ASP A 43 11.17 -1.37 -5.10
CA ASP A 43 10.63 -0.01 -5.16
C ASP A 43 11.74 1.05 -5.17
N ILE A 44 11.96 1.68 -6.32
CA ILE A 44 12.97 2.71 -6.54
C ILE A 44 12.31 4.06 -6.68
N TRP A 45 12.84 5.06 -5.98
CA TRP A 45 12.41 6.44 -6.13
C TRP A 45 13.56 7.38 -6.45
N LEU A 46 13.33 8.24 -7.43
CA LEU A 46 14.21 9.32 -7.83
C LEU A 46 13.52 10.69 -7.68
N ASP A 47 14.18 11.62 -7.03
CA ASP A 47 13.81 13.04 -7.03
C ASP A 47 14.64 13.76 -8.09
N VAL A 48 14.00 14.39 -9.07
CA VAL A 48 14.70 14.97 -10.23
C VAL A 48 14.28 16.40 -10.51
N LYS A 49 15.14 17.15 -11.20
CA LYS A 49 14.82 18.47 -11.72
C LYS A 49 13.56 18.40 -12.58
N ASP A 50 12.62 19.31 -12.32
CA ASP A 50 11.39 19.45 -13.08
C ASP A 50 11.64 19.47 -14.59
N GLY A 51 10.84 18.70 -15.33
CA GLY A 51 10.95 18.55 -16.79
C GLY A 51 12.03 17.56 -17.25
N ARG A 52 12.78 16.94 -16.32
CA ARG A 52 13.79 15.91 -16.63
C ARG A 52 13.32 14.49 -16.37
N GLU A 53 12.07 14.29 -15.93
CA GLU A 53 11.54 13.00 -15.49
C GLU A 53 11.67 11.94 -16.60
N ASN A 54 11.22 12.25 -17.82
CA ASN A 54 11.30 11.33 -18.96
C ASN A 54 12.75 11.07 -19.41
N ALA A 55 13.63 12.07 -19.29
CA ALA A 55 15.02 11.92 -19.66
C ALA A 55 15.75 10.98 -18.68
N ILE A 56 15.53 11.18 -17.37
CA ILE A 56 16.09 10.31 -16.33
C ILE A 56 15.47 8.92 -16.37
N ALA A 57 14.20 8.78 -16.75
CA ALA A 57 13.59 7.47 -17.00
C ALA A 57 14.35 6.68 -18.07
N ARG A 58 14.57 7.29 -19.24
CA ARG A 58 15.31 6.65 -20.34
C ARG A 58 16.75 6.32 -19.96
N GLU A 59 17.44 7.22 -19.26
CA GLU A 59 18.79 6.99 -18.76
C GLU A 59 18.83 5.82 -17.77
N SER A 60 17.87 5.75 -16.84
CA SER A 60 17.75 4.65 -15.89
C SER A 60 17.50 3.31 -16.58
N ILE A 61 16.58 3.27 -17.55
CA ILE A 61 16.27 2.06 -18.34
C ILE A 61 17.51 1.63 -19.14
N ALA A 62 18.24 2.56 -19.76
CA ALA A 62 19.48 2.26 -20.47
C ALA A 62 20.56 1.66 -19.55
N LEU A 63 20.69 2.18 -18.33
CA LEU A 63 21.58 1.60 -17.31
C LEU A 63 21.17 0.17 -16.95
N LEU A 64 19.87 -0.08 -16.77
CA LEU A 64 19.35 -1.42 -16.49
C LEU A 64 19.60 -2.40 -17.64
N GLN A 65 19.47 -1.95 -18.89
CA GLN A 65 19.75 -2.76 -20.09
C GLN A 65 21.20 -3.24 -20.18
N THR A 66 22.14 -2.61 -19.46
CA THR A 66 23.52 -3.09 -19.35
C THR A 66 23.65 -4.37 -18.51
N LEU A 67 22.69 -4.66 -17.65
CA LEU A 67 22.65 -5.89 -16.85
C LEU A 67 22.07 -7.06 -17.65
N SER A 68 20.96 -6.81 -18.35
CA SER A 68 20.25 -7.77 -19.19
C SER A 68 19.19 -7.04 -20.04
N PRO A 69 18.77 -7.57 -21.21
CA PRO A 69 17.69 -6.99 -22.00
C PRO A 69 16.40 -6.79 -21.20
N VAL A 70 15.68 -5.69 -21.47
CA VAL A 70 14.33 -5.47 -20.92
C VAL A 70 13.34 -6.34 -21.69
N ASP A 71 12.64 -7.23 -21.00
CA ASP A 71 11.60 -8.11 -21.56
C ASP A 71 10.18 -7.68 -21.17
N PHE A 72 10.03 -6.77 -20.19
CA PHE A 72 8.78 -6.07 -19.91
C PHE A 72 9.04 -4.62 -19.49
N LEU A 73 8.25 -3.70 -20.05
CA LEU A 73 8.26 -2.29 -19.69
C LEU A 73 6.84 -1.73 -19.80
N ASN A 74 6.34 -1.15 -18.71
CA ASN A 74 5.08 -0.43 -18.70
C ASN A 74 5.25 0.92 -18.01
N GLU A 75 4.73 1.99 -18.62
CA GLU A 75 4.70 3.34 -18.03
C GLU A 75 3.29 3.67 -17.52
N SER A 76 3.21 4.32 -16.37
CA SER A 76 2.01 4.95 -15.86
C SER A 76 2.29 6.32 -15.25
N LYS A 77 1.26 7.16 -15.16
CA LYS A 77 1.33 8.52 -14.63
C LYS A 77 0.31 8.70 -13.50
N PRO A 78 0.58 8.13 -12.30
CA PRO A 78 -0.38 8.18 -11.18
C PRO A 78 -0.58 9.60 -10.62
N HIS A 79 0.28 10.54 -11.00
CA HIS A 79 0.20 11.94 -10.60
C HIS A 79 0.91 12.79 -11.68
N PRO A 80 0.49 14.05 -11.94
CA PRO A 80 1.12 14.89 -12.98
C PRO A 80 2.64 15.03 -12.84
N LYS A 81 3.12 15.05 -11.59
CA LYS A 81 4.54 15.16 -11.19
C LYS A 81 5.24 13.83 -10.92
N ILE A 82 4.66 12.70 -11.33
CA ILE A 82 5.25 11.37 -11.17
C ILE A 82 5.26 10.66 -12.52
N ARG A 83 6.38 9.99 -12.80
CA ARG A 83 6.47 8.94 -13.80
C ARG A 83 6.73 7.65 -13.07
N HIS A 84 5.99 6.61 -13.41
CA HIS A 84 6.14 5.29 -12.82
C HIS A 84 6.37 4.29 -13.94
N HIS A 85 7.46 3.52 -13.83
CA HIS A 85 7.78 2.45 -14.77
C HIS A 85 7.88 1.14 -14.01
N THR A 86 7.11 0.15 -14.44
CA THR A 86 7.30 -1.23 -14.01
C THR A 86 8.16 -1.93 -15.05
N ILE A 87 9.30 -2.47 -14.62
CA ILE A 87 10.34 -3.02 -15.50
C ILE A 87 10.65 -4.45 -15.05
N HIS A 88 10.83 -5.34 -16.03
CA HIS A 88 11.45 -6.65 -15.84
C HIS A 88 12.60 -6.79 -16.84
N LEU A 89 13.67 -7.46 -16.41
CA LEU A 89 14.81 -7.79 -17.27
C LEU A 89 14.85 -9.30 -17.50
N LEU A 90 15.27 -9.69 -18.69
CA LEU A 90 15.41 -11.08 -19.08
C LEU A 90 16.29 -11.85 -18.08
N GLY A 91 15.78 -12.99 -17.60
CA GLY A 91 16.47 -13.83 -16.63
C GLY A 91 16.31 -13.44 -15.16
N MET A 92 15.56 -12.39 -14.85
CA MET A 92 15.09 -12.14 -13.47
C MET A 92 14.03 -13.17 -13.04
N PRO A 93 13.89 -13.47 -11.74
CA PRO A 93 12.77 -14.24 -11.24
C PRO A 93 11.44 -13.56 -11.59
N LYS A 94 10.41 -14.33 -11.96
CA LYS A 94 9.09 -13.81 -12.33
C LYS A 94 8.40 -12.97 -11.25
N THR A 95 8.80 -13.14 -9.99
CA THR A 95 8.28 -12.37 -8.85
C THR A 95 9.04 -11.09 -8.58
N LEU A 96 10.19 -10.87 -9.25
CA LEU A 96 11.00 -9.68 -9.05
C LEU A 96 10.70 -8.67 -10.17
N THR A 97 9.95 -7.62 -9.83
CA THR A 97 9.79 -6.43 -10.68
C THR A 97 10.62 -5.27 -10.15
N ILE A 98 10.97 -4.34 -11.02
CA ILE A 98 11.56 -3.04 -10.65
C ILE A 98 10.47 -1.99 -10.84
N ASP A 99 10.04 -1.37 -9.76
CA ASP A 99 9.11 -0.23 -9.80
C ASP A 99 9.91 1.06 -9.67
N LEU A 100 10.16 1.71 -10.81
CA LEU A 100 10.92 2.94 -10.92
C LEU A 100 9.98 4.14 -10.92
N CYS A 101 9.87 4.78 -9.76
CA CYS A 101 9.17 6.05 -9.56
C CYS A 101 10.12 7.24 -9.70
N ILE A 102 9.74 8.22 -10.49
CA ILE A 102 10.49 9.46 -10.71
C ILE A 102 9.56 10.62 -10.43
N GLN A 103 9.91 11.45 -9.45
CA GLN A 103 9.13 12.63 -9.10
C GLN A 103 9.83 13.93 -9.52
N SER A 104 9.04 14.89 -9.99
CA SER A 104 9.48 16.27 -10.11
C SER A 104 9.82 16.84 -8.74
N HIS A 105 10.93 17.55 -8.62
CA HIS A 105 11.37 18.19 -7.38
C HIS A 105 10.31 19.11 -6.78
N SER A 106 9.52 19.79 -7.62
CA SER A 106 8.41 20.64 -7.17
C SER A 106 7.22 19.89 -6.54
N ARG A 107 7.23 18.55 -6.48
CA ARG A 107 6.22 17.77 -5.73
C ARG A 107 6.33 18.00 -4.22
N LYS A 108 7.52 18.30 -3.70
CA LYS A 108 7.79 18.64 -2.28
C LYS A 108 7.13 17.67 -1.29
N TYR A 109 7.28 16.37 -1.53
CA TYR A 109 6.74 15.35 -0.63
C TYR A 109 7.49 15.32 0.70
N VAL A 110 6.78 15.07 1.80
CA VAL A 110 7.34 15.01 3.15
C VAL A 110 6.85 13.72 3.82
N PHE A 111 7.80 12.89 4.23
CA PHE A 111 7.58 11.64 4.96
C PHE A 111 7.14 11.93 6.40
N LYS A 112 6.44 10.98 7.02
CA LYS A 112 6.00 11.06 8.42
C LYS A 112 6.89 10.17 9.29
N GLU A 113 7.40 10.73 10.37
CA GLU A 113 8.15 9.96 11.36
C GLU A 113 7.25 8.93 12.05
N GLY A 114 7.77 7.72 12.23
CA GLY A 114 7.09 6.65 12.94
C GLY A 114 5.92 5.99 12.18
N VAL A 115 5.68 6.37 10.92
CA VAL A 115 4.72 5.68 10.05
C VAL A 115 5.45 4.60 9.26
N PRO A 116 5.11 3.30 9.40
CA PRO A 116 5.81 2.21 8.71
C PRO A 116 5.96 2.39 7.21
N ASP A 117 4.90 2.87 6.53
CA ASP A 117 4.89 3.09 5.07
C ASP A 117 5.75 4.27 4.61
N ASP A 118 6.11 5.19 5.51
CA ASP A 118 6.98 6.33 5.20
C ASP A 118 8.46 6.05 5.55
N LYS A 119 8.78 4.80 5.90
CA LYS A 119 10.16 4.35 6.06
C LYS A 119 10.79 4.19 4.68
N ILE A 120 11.99 4.74 4.52
CA ILE A 120 12.77 4.65 3.28
C ILE A 120 14.20 4.23 3.58
N LYS A 121 14.88 3.68 2.58
CA LYS A 121 16.33 3.43 2.62
C LYS A 121 17.02 4.34 1.62
N VAL A 122 17.75 5.33 2.12
CA VAL A 122 18.43 6.34 1.29
C VAL A 122 19.66 5.73 0.64
N VAL A 123 19.78 5.89 -0.69
CA VAL A 123 21.01 5.56 -1.44
C VAL A 123 21.88 6.81 -1.57
N PHE A 124 21.32 7.93 -2.02
CA PHE A 124 21.97 9.25 -1.93
C PHE A 124 20.95 10.39 -1.84
N ASN A 125 21.37 11.53 -1.28
CA ASN A 125 20.53 12.73 -1.13
C ASN A 125 21.37 14.02 -1.20
N LYS A 126 21.49 14.59 -2.41
CA LYS A 126 22.38 15.72 -2.70
C LYS A 126 21.83 17.09 -2.30
N LYS A 127 20.49 17.26 -2.30
CA LYS A 127 19.83 18.55 -2.00
C LYS A 127 19.01 18.55 -0.70
N ARG A 128 19.22 17.57 0.18
CA ARG A 128 18.39 17.37 1.38
C ARG A 128 16.89 17.37 1.02
N THR A 129 16.55 16.75 -0.12
CA THR A 129 15.16 16.72 -0.62
C THR A 129 14.27 15.87 0.28
N ILE A 130 14.83 14.78 0.80
CA ILE A 130 14.13 13.89 1.72
C ILE A 130 13.94 14.64 3.04
N LYS A 131 12.68 14.85 3.40
CA LYS A 131 12.26 15.54 4.62
C LYS A 131 11.25 14.70 5.38
N TYR A 132 11.37 14.75 6.70
CA TYR A 132 10.44 14.15 7.64
C TYR A 132 9.67 15.23 8.39
N ARG A 133 8.43 14.91 8.76
CA ARG A 133 7.67 15.65 9.77
C ARG A 133 7.16 14.69 10.83
N LYS A 134 6.99 15.19 12.05
CA LYS A 134 6.28 14.47 13.10
C LYS A 134 4.84 14.18 12.68
N LEU A 135 4.38 12.97 12.92
CA LEU A 135 2.98 12.60 12.78
C LEU A 135 2.13 13.51 13.68
N ASN A 136 1.14 14.19 13.11
CA ASN A 136 0.18 14.98 13.89
C ASN A 136 -0.81 14.02 14.55
N LYS A 137 -0.50 13.63 15.80
CA LYS A 137 -1.30 12.68 16.57
C LYS A 137 -2.72 13.18 16.82
N THR A 138 -2.90 14.46 17.08
CA THR A 138 -4.24 15.08 17.28
C THR A 138 -5.09 14.96 16.03
N ARG A 139 -4.53 15.30 14.87
CA ARG A 139 -5.23 15.15 13.59
C ARG A 139 -5.55 13.69 13.28
N LEU A 140 -4.60 12.78 13.50
CA LEU A 140 -4.84 11.34 13.31
C LEU A 140 -5.96 10.84 14.21
N HIS A 141 -6.00 11.28 15.47
CA HIS A 141 -7.06 10.93 16.41
C HIS A 141 -8.43 11.41 15.92
N ILE A 142 -8.54 12.68 15.50
CA ILE A 142 -9.78 13.23 14.92
C ILE A 142 -10.23 12.44 13.67
N GLU A 143 -9.28 12.04 12.80
CA GLU A 143 -9.59 11.24 11.60
C GLU A 143 -10.10 9.84 11.98
N ILE A 144 -9.50 9.21 12.99
CA ILE A 144 -9.93 7.91 13.53
C ILE A 144 -11.33 8.01 14.15
N GLU A 145 -11.59 9.01 14.98
CA GLU A 145 -12.89 9.22 15.62
C GLU A 145 -13.99 9.42 14.57
N LYS A 146 -13.75 10.27 13.56
CA LYS A 146 -14.68 10.46 12.45
C LYS A 146 -14.94 9.18 11.68
N ARG A 147 -13.92 8.33 11.47
CA ARG A 147 -14.11 7.03 10.79
C ARG A 147 -14.94 6.08 11.64
N ILE A 148 -14.67 5.97 12.94
CA ILE A 148 -15.46 5.13 13.87
C ILE A 148 -16.91 5.61 13.92
N GLU A 149 -17.14 6.92 14.05
CA GLU A 149 -18.47 7.52 14.05
C GLU A 149 -19.23 7.23 12.75
N HIS A 150 -18.57 7.42 11.61
CA HIS A 150 -19.14 7.08 10.31
C HIS A 150 -19.55 5.61 10.24
N LEU A 151 -18.65 4.68 10.58
CA LEU A 151 -18.93 3.24 10.58
C LEU A 151 -20.08 2.88 11.53
N SER A 152 -20.12 3.51 12.71
CA SER A 152 -21.21 3.32 13.68
C SER A 152 -22.57 3.77 13.16
N LYS A 153 -22.62 4.77 12.27
CA LYS A 153 -23.87 5.28 11.69
C LYS A 153 -24.29 4.53 10.44
N THR A 154 -23.34 4.05 9.63
CA THR A 154 -23.64 3.52 8.30
C THR A 154 -23.66 2.01 8.20
N TYR A 155 -22.96 1.29 9.10
CA TYR A 155 -22.78 -0.16 8.98
C TYR A 155 -24.10 -0.93 8.85
N ASP A 156 -25.04 -0.75 9.78
CA ASP A 156 -26.32 -1.47 9.77
C ASP A 156 -27.20 -1.08 8.57
N PHE A 157 -27.16 0.18 8.15
CA PHE A 157 -27.89 0.63 6.98
C PHE A 157 -27.35 -0.05 5.72
N PHE A 158 -26.03 -0.04 5.50
CA PHE A 158 -25.43 -0.68 4.32
C PHE A 158 -25.55 -2.20 4.34
N PHE A 159 -25.39 -2.82 5.52
CA PHE A 159 -25.63 -4.25 5.71
C PHE A 159 -27.02 -4.66 5.22
N ASN A 160 -28.07 -3.92 5.62
CA ASN A 160 -29.44 -4.28 5.25
C ASN A 160 -29.78 -3.86 3.81
N ALA A 161 -29.50 -2.60 3.45
CA ALA A 161 -29.95 -1.99 2.20
C ALA A 161 -29.19 -2.50 0.97
N TYR A 162 -27.94 -2.94 1.13
CA TYR A 162 -27.13 -3.40 0.01
C TYR A 162 -26.81 -4.89 0.09
N TYR A 163 -26.44 -5.42 1.25
CA TYR A 163 -26.03 -6.82 1.35
C TYR A 163 -27.23 -7.78 1.55
N TYR A 164 -27.97 -7.63 2.65
CA TYR A 164 -28.94 -8.63 3.12
C TYR A 164 -30.08 -8.89 2.12
N LYS A 165 -30.50 -7.87 1.37
CA LYS A 165 -31.51 -8.04 0.32
C LYS A 165 -31.10 -9.04 -0.77
N HIS A 166 -29.81 -9.16 -1.10
CA HIS A 166 -29.33 -10.10 -2.11
C HIS A 166 -29.14 -11.52 -1.55
N VAL A 167 -28.87 -11.63 -0.24
CA VAL A 167 -28.87 -12.91 0.47
C VAL A 167 -30.26 -13.53 0.44
N ILE A 168 -31.30 -12.78 0.79
CA ILE A 168 -32.69 -13.26 0.76
C ILE A 168 -33.09 -13.72 -0.65
N ARG A 169 -32.60 -13.03 -1.69
CA ARG A 169 -32.86 -13.37 -3.09
C ARG A 169 -32.09 -14.60 -3.58
N GLY A 170 -31.11 -15.09 -2.83
CA GLY A 170 -30.24 -16.18 -3.27
C GLY A 170 -29.21 -15.77 -4.34
N ASN A 171 -28.97 -14.48 -4.56
CA ASN A 171 -28.06 -13.98 -5.58
C ASN A 171 -26.61 -14.01 -5.08
N PHE A 172 -25.90 -15.13 -5.31
CA PHE A 172 -24.54 -15.31 -4.79
C PHE A 172 -23.57 -14.19 -5.20
N ILE A 173 -23.49 -13.86 -6.49
CA ILE A 173 -22.49 -12.90 -7.01
C ILE A 173 -22.72 -11.51 -6.41
N ASP A 174 -23.96 -11.01 -6.44
CA ASP A 174 -24.29 -9.71 -5.88
C ASP A 174 -24.09 -9.68 -4.36
N ALA A 175 -24.56 -10.73 -3.66
CA ALA A 175 -24.41 -10.83 -2.22
C ALA A 175 -22.92 -10.87 -1.85
N PHE A 176 -22.08 -11.58 -2.61
CA PHE A 176 -20.64 -11.66 -2.39
C PHE A 176 -19.95 -10.32 -2.59
N TYR A 177 -20.30 -9.60 -3.66
CA TYR A 177 -19.80 -8.24 -3.88
C TYR A 177 -20.13 -7.33 -2.69
N TYR A 178 -21.39 -7.29 -2.26
CA TYR A 178 -21.80 -6.44 -1.13
C TYR A 178 -21.28 -6.95 0.22
N TYR A 179 -21.05 -8.25 0.36
CA TYR A 179 -20.42 -8.83 1.55
C TYR A 179 -19.01 -8.30 1.75
N GLN A 180 -18.19 -8.30 0.69
CA GLN A 180 -16.83 -7.79 0.75
C GLN A 180 -16.80 -6.30 1.16
N ASN A 181 -17.64 -5.48 0.52
CA ASN A 181 -17.63 -4.01 0.69
C ASN A 181 -18.34 -3.52 1.97
N TYR A 182 -19.44 -4.16 2.38
CA TYR A 182 -20.30 -3.63 3.45
C TYR A 182 -20.37 -4.50 4.70
N VAL A 183 -19.84 -5.72 4.66
CA VAL A 183 -19.74 -6.58 5.85
C VAL A 183 -18.30 -6.65 6.33
N ILE A 184 -17.33 -6.94 5.44
CA ILE A 184 -15.96 -7.25 5.88
C ILE A 184 -15.02 -6.05 5.85
N GLU A 185 -15.07 -5.19 4.83
CA GLU A 185 -14.22 -4.00 4.79
C GLU A 185 -14.35 -3.11 6.05
N PRO A 186 -15.56 -2.83 6.60
CA PRO A 186 -15.70 -2.13 7.88
C PRO A 186 -14.97 -2.78 9.06
N ILE A 187 -14.96 -4.11 9.13
CA ILE A 187 -14.32 -4.86 10.22
C ILE A 187 -12.80 -4.74 10.11
N ILE A 188 -12.26 -4.74 8.90
CA ILE A 188 -10.83 -4.59 8.67
C ILE A 188 -10.35 -3.18 8.94
N ASP A 189 -11.12 -2.18 8.55
CA ASP A 189 -10.88 -0.80 8.94
C ASP A 189 -10.78 -0.67 10.45
N LEU A 190 -11.71 -1.27 11.18
CA LEU A 190 -11.70 -1.29 12.65
C LEU A 190 -10.46 -2.02 13.17
N PHE A 191 -10.08 -3.18 12.62
CA PHE A 191 -8.86 -3.85 13.04
C PHE A 191 -7.60 -3.03 12.76
N LYS A 192 -7.51 -2.35 11.61
CA LYS A 192 -6.38 -1.47 11.29
C LYS A 192 -6.33 -0.26 12.21
N ILE A 193 -7.46 0.37 12.51
CA ILE A 193 -7.54 1.43 13.52
C ILE A 193 -7.03 0.92 14.89
N LYS A 194 -7.39 -0.32 15.26
CA LYS A 194 -7.01 -0.90 16.55
C LYS A 194 -5.53 -1.25 16.67
N TYR A 195 -4.93 -1.79 15.60
CA TYR A 195 -3.59 -2.39 15.65
C TYR A 195 -2.50 -1.60 14.92
N SER A 196 -2.85 -0.82 13.90
CA SER A 196 -1.89 0.04 13.18
C SER A 196 -2.51 1.40 12.81
N PRO A 197 -2.85 2.23 13.81
CA PRO A 197 -3.36 3.57 13.56
C PRO A 197 -2.26 4.45 12.95
N GLY A 198 -2.46 4.90 11.71
CA GLY A 198 -1.61 5.90 11.07
C GLY A 198 -0.79 5.42 9.85
N GLU A 199 -0.83 4.13 9.51
CA GLU A 199 -0.38 3.64 8.20
C GLU A 199 -1.19 4.29 7.07
N ARG A 200 -0.52 4.55 5.94
CA ARG A 200 -1.16 5.16 4.76
C ARG A 200 -2.01 4.12 4.07
N GLY A 201 -3.17 4.55 3.59
CA GLY A 201 -4.13 3.61 2.99
C GLY A 201 -4.77 2.72 4.04
N SER A 202 -5.31 3.32 5.11
CA SER A 202 -6.16 2.67 6.11
C SER A 202 -7.29 1.80 5.52
N LEU A 203 -7.58 1.94 4.22
CA LEU A 203 -8.57 1.20 3.43
C LEU A 203 -7.97 0.15 2.46
N CYS A 204 -6.65 -0.07 2.45
CA CYS A 204 -6.01 -1.03 1.55
C CYS A 204 -5.78 -2.39 2.22
N TRP A 205 -6.12 -3.45 1.49
CA TRP A 205 -5.94 -4.87 1.83
C TRP A 205 -4.50 -5.36 1.76
N LYS A 206 -3.63 -4.59 1.12
CA LYS A 206 -2.23 -4.96 0.91
C LYS A 206 -1.52 -5.09 2.25
N HIS A 207 -0.70 -6.12 2.38
CA HIS A 207 0.13 -6.40 3.57
C HIS A 207 -0.65 -6.62 4.87
N ILE A 208 -1.95 -6.97 4.81
CA ILE A 208 -2.76 -7.17 6.02
C ILE A 208 -2.18 -8.23 6.96
N SER A 209 -1.51 -9.25 6.40
CA SER A 209 -0.82 -10.31 7.14
C SER A 209 0.45 -9.84 7.85
N ASP A 210 1.06 -8.74 7.39
CA ASP A 210 2.27 -8.17 7.99
C ASP A 210 1.93 -7.18 9.11
N VAL A 211 0.74 -6.58 9.02
CA VAL A 211 0.31 -5.46 9.88
C VAL A 211 -0.58 -5.94 11.04
N LEU A 212 -1.44 -6.94 10.83
CA LEU A 212 -2.38 -7.40 11.84
C LEU A 212 -1.86 -8.63 12.59
N PRO A 213 -2.23 -8.80 13.88
CA PRO A 213 -1.88 -10.01 14.63
C PRO A 213 -2.41 -11.28 13.94
N GLY A 214 -1.64 -12.37 13.96
CA GLY A 214 -2.01 -13.61 13.26
C GLY A 214 -3.40 -14.18 13.62
N LYS A 215 -3.88 -13.99 14.86
CA LYS A 215 -5.25 -14.36 15.26
C LYS A 215 -6.33 -13.52 14.55
N VAL A 216 -6.04 -12.24 14.32
CA VAL A 216 -6.93 -11.32 13.60
C VAL A 216 -6.94 -11.66 12.12
N VAL A 217 -5.77 -11.95 11.52
CA VAL A 217 -5.66 -12.41 10.13
C VAL A 217 -6.49 -13.67 9.91
N LYS A 218 -6.37 -14.68 10.78
CA LYS A 218 -7.19 -15.91 10.72
C LYS A 218 -8.69 -15.64 10.84
N THR A 219 -9.08 -14.66 11.67
CA THR A 219 -10.47 -14.22 11.78
C THR A 219 -10.97 -13.62 10.45
N ILE A 220 -10.17 -12.79 9.80
CA ILE A 220 -10.49 -12.20 8.50
C ILE A 220 -10.59 -13.29 7.42
N GLU A 221 -9.62 -14.20 7.36
CA GLU A 221 -9.65 -15.34 6.43
C GLU A 221 -10.91 -16.21 6.59
N TYR A 222 -11.33 -16.46 7.83
CA TYR A 222 -12.56 -17.20 8.12
C TYR A 222 -13.78 -16.53 7.50
N TYR A 223 -13.93 -15.21 7.63
CA TYR A 223 -15.04 -14.48 7.02
C TYR A 223 -14.93 -14.39 5.50
N TYR A 224 -13.70 -14.37 4.95
CA TYR A 224 -13.49 -14.31 3.50
C TYR A 224 -13.81 -15.59 2.75
N LYS A 225 -13.52 -16.75 3.36
CA LYS A 225 -13.73 -18.05 2.73
C LYS A 225 -15.22 -18.37 2.75
N ILE A 226 -15.93 -18.07 1.66
CA ILE A 226 -17.36 -18.30 1.49
C ILE A 226 -17.62 -19.11 0.24
N ASN A 227 -18.44 -20.15 0.35
CA ASN A 227 -18.77 -21.05 -0.75
C ASN A 227 -20.27 -21.09 -1.08
N SER A 228 -21.13 -20.40 -0.32
CA SER A 228 -22.56 -20.36 -0.57
C SER A 228 -23.25 -19.14 0.04
N VAL A 229 -24.47 -18.83 -0.43
CA VAL A 229 -25.31 -17.76 0.16
C VAL A 229 -25.68 -18.08 1.61
N LYS A 230 -25.97 -19.36 1.92
CA LYS A 230 -26.28 -19.82 3.28
C LYS A 230 -25.10 -19.60 4.24
N GLU A 231 -23.88 -19.91 3.78
CA GLU A 231 -22.67 -19.64 4.56
C GLU A 231 -22.45 -18.14 4.76
N MET A 232 -22.65 -17.35 3.71
CA MET A 232 -22.55 -15.89 3.75
C MET A 232 -23.53 -15.30 4.77
N GLU A 233 -24.78 -15.76 4.78
CA GLU A 233 -25.79 -15.37 5.75
C GLU A 233 -25.32 -15.64 7.19
N ALA A 234 -24.94 -16.88 7.50
CA ALA A 234 -24.48 -17.26 8.84
C ALA A 234 -23.26 -16.42 9.29
N LYS A 235 -22.22 -16.35 8.44
CA LYS A 235 -20.99 -15.60 8.73
C LYS A 235 -21.23 -14.10 8.83
N SER A 236 -22.17 -13.55 8.07
CA SER A 236 -22.49 -12.11 8.12
C SER A 236 -23.12 -11.69 9.44
N GLN A 237 -23.92 -12.55 10.08
CA GLN A 237 -24.48 -12.27 11.40
C GLN A 237 -23.41 -12.31 12.49
N GLU A 238 -22.44 -13.22 12.38
CA GLU A 238 -21.25 -13.22 13.24
C GLU A 238 -20.39 -11.98 13.03
N ALA A 239 -20.11 -11.62 11.78
CA ALA A 239 -19.35 -10.44 11.39
C ALA A 239 -20.00 -9.15 11.91
N LYS A 240 -21.33 -9.03 11.79
CA LYS A 240 -22.11 -7.93 12.35
C LYS A 240 -21.91 -7.77 13.86
N ARG A 241 -22.01 -8.87 14.62
CA ARG A 241 -21.75 -8.85 16.07
C ARG A 241 -20.30 -8.46 16.39
N LEU A 242 -19.33 -8.93 15.61
CA LEU A 242 -17.93 -8.54 15.73
C LEU A 242 -17.74 -7.03 15.46
N CYS A 243 -18.34 -6.49 14.40
CA CYS A 243 -18.28 -5.07 14.04
C CYS A 243 -18.80 -4.19 15.18
N HIS A 244 -20.02 -4.48 15.68
CA HIS A 244 -20.60 -3.75 16.81
C HIS A 244 -19.74 -3.81 18.06
N ARG A 245 -19.16 -4.99 18.37
CA ARG A 245 -18.24 -5.14 19.49
C ARG A 245 -16.98 -4.27 19.33
N LEU A 246 -16.35 -4.28 18.15
CA LEU A 246 -15.16 -3.46 17.87
C LEU A 246 -15.45 -1.96 18.00
N ILE A 247 -16.57 -1.49 17.46
CA ILE A 247 -17.01 -0.09 17.60
C ILE A 247 -17.19 0.26 19.08
N LYS A 248 -17.86 -0.60 19.85
CA LYS A 248 -18.07 -0.39 21.28
C LYS A 248 -16.73 -0.32 22.04
N GLU A 249 -15.80 -1.24 21.76
CA GLU A 249 -14.47 -1.25 22.37
C GLU A 249 -13.69 0.04 22.09
N MET A 250 -13.79 0.59 20.88
CA MET A 250 -13.10 1.82 20.52
C MET A 250 -13.73 3.06 21.15
N ASN A 251 -15.05 3.13 21.22
CA ASN A 251 -15.75 4.24 21.87
C ASN A 251 -15.51 4.29 23.39
N VAL A 252 -15.21 3.15 24.03
CA VAL A 252 -14.83 3.10 25.45
C VAL A 252 -13.37 3.55 25.66
N ARG A 253 -12.47 3.30 24.69
CA ARG A 253 -11.06 3.70 24.77
C ARG A 253 -10.81 5.18 24.48
N ASN A 254 -11.75 5.85 23.82
CA ASN A 254 -11.67 7.28 23.48
C ASN A 254 -12.38 8.18 24.50
N ARG A 255 -12.85 7.63 25.63
CA ARG A 255 -13.35 8.36 26.80
C ARG A 255 -12.32 8.28 27.92
#